data_AF-A0A1I7VT10-F1
#
_entry.id   AF-A0A1I7VT10-F1
#
_cell.length_a   1.000
_cell.length_b   1.000
_cell.length_c   1.000
_cell.angle_alpha   90.00
_cell.angle_beta   90.00
_cell.angle_gamma   90.00
#
_symmetry.space_group_name_H-M   'P 1'
#
loop_
_entity.id
_entity.type
_entity.pdbx_description
1 polymer ?
#
loop_
_entity_poly.entity_id
_entity_poly.type
_entity_poly.pdbx_seq_one_letter_code
_entity_poly.pdbx_strand_id
1 'polypeptide(L)'
;MNCARGESSYGDGSNHCGLKDDEDGNLVKFTCFLCGLTENCRYGLVEVSGRTHNYRYKDEMYYMLDPFRNRNTVNERRLTRTKANTCSKTSGSKTASILDILVLGAICSICGQPVCIGEDCGVFYAKAFCIVCINREKAHFPKNFIEQIDATRKQRKSERKEVTVFV
;
A
#
# COMPACT_ATOMS: atom_id res chain seq x y z
N MET A 1 2.77 36.05 16.46
CA MET A 1 2.56 36.06 15.00
C MET A 1 3.90 36.20 14.31
N ASN A 2 4.27 35.25 13.44
CA ASN A 2 5.10 35.39 12.23
C ASN A 2 5.53 33.98 11.77
N CYS A 3 4.85 33.42 10.76
CA CYS A 3 5.29 32.23 10.05
C CYS A 3 5.72 32.66 8.63
N ALA A 4 6.97 32.40 8.28
CA ALA A 4 7.52 32.64 6.95
C ALA A 4 6.90 31.65 5.95
N ARG A 5 6.41 32.18 4.82
CA ARG A 5 5.92 31.43 3.67
C ARG A 5 7.12 30.83 2.93
N GLY A 6 7.19 29.51 2.86
CA GLY A 6 8.01 28.79 1.87
C GLY A 6 7.15 28.47 0.66
N GLU A 7 7.57 28.95 -0.50
CA GLU A 7 6.91 28.76 -1.79
C GLU A 7 7.13 27.32 -2.29
N SER A 8 6.04 26.61 -2.59
CA SER A 8 6.08 25.32 -3.29
C SER A 8 5.77 25.55 -4.77
N SER A 9 6.76 25.40 -5.64
CA SER A 9 6.58 25.42 -7.09
C SER A 9 5.92 24.12 -7.56
N TYR A 10 4.72 24.23 -8.14
CA TYR A 10 4.04 23.16 -8.85
C TYR A 10 4.71 22.92 -10.21
N GLY A 11 5.27 21.73 -10.41
CA GLY A 11 5.68 21.21 -11.72
C GLY A 11 4.58 20.33 -12.29
N ASP A 12 3.94 20.83 -13.35
CA ASP A 12 3.03 20.07 -14.22
C ASP A 12 3.83 19.05 -15.03
N GLY A 13 3.37 17.80 -15.05
CA GLY A 13 4.10 16.68 -15.62
C GLY A 13 3.23 15.44 -15.66
N SER A 14 2.35 15.38 -16.67
CA SER A 14 1.55 14.22 -17.02
C SER A 14 2.43 13.02 -17.37
N ASN A 15 2.75 12.17 -16.40
CA ASN A 15 3.44 10.90 -16.63
C ASN A 15 2.44 9.74 -16.54
N HIS A 16 1.95 9.33 -17.70
CA HIS A 16 1.21 8.09 -17.90
C HIS A 16 2.15 6.90 -17.60
N CYS A 17 2.07 6.33 -16.39
CA CYS A 17 2.92 5.21 -16.01
C CYS A 17 2.46 3.91 -16.68
N GLY A 18 3.01 3.62 -17.87
CA GLY A 18 3.15 2.25 -18.32
C GLY A 18 4.12 1.55 -17.37
N LEU A 19 3.69 0.48 -16.71
CA LEU A 19 4.55 -0.40 -15.93
C LEU A 19 5.47 -1.16 -16.91
N LYS A 20 6.52 -0.46 -17.36
CA LYS A 20 7.68 -1.08 -17.97
C LYS A 20 8.54 -1.61 -16.83
N ASP A 21 9.06 -2.81 -17.03
CA ASP A 21 10.06 -3.43 -16.17
C ASP A 21 11.38 -2.64 -16.33
N ASP A 22 11.42 -1.41 -15.83
CA ASP A 22 12.64 -0.62 -15.74
C ASP A 22 13.36 -1.04 -14.45
N GLU A 23 14.40 -1.86 -14.64
CA GLU A 23 15.42 -2.09 -13.62
C GLU A 23 16.01 -0.75 -13.14
N ASP A 24 16.13 -0.63 -11.82
CA ASP A 24 16.98 0.31 -11.07
C ASP A 24 16.69 1.83 -11.12
N GLY A 25 15.45 2.24 -11.42
CA GLY A 25 15.03 3.65 -11.34
C GLY A 25 14.18 3.99 -10.12
N ASN A 26 14.79 4.47 -9.04
CA ASN A 26 14.14 5.12 -7.87
C ASN A 26 13.48 4.21 -6.82
N LEU A 27 14.19 3.17 -6.36
CA LEU A 27 13.85 2.51 -5.09
C LEU A 27 14.24 3.42 -3.91
N VAL A 28 13.33 3.60 -2.97
CA VAL A 28 13.56 4.27 -1.69
C VAL A 28 13.56 3.24 -0.57
N LYS A 29 14.36 3.48 0.46
CA LYS A 29 14.33 2.68 1.68
C LYS A 29 13.17 3.13 2.55
N PHE A 30 12.13 2.31 2.63
CA PHE A 30 11.07 2.47 3.61
C PHE A 30 11.55 1.92 4.96
N THR A 31 11.28 2.65 6.05
CA THR A 31 11.44 2.15 7.42
C THR A 31 10.26 2.64 8.25
N CYS A 32 9.43 1.72 8.74
CA CYS A 32 8.32 2.05 9.63
C CYS A 32 8.86 2.66 10.94
N PHE A 33 8.42 3.87 11.26
CA PHE A 33 8.83 4.60 12.46
C PHE A 33 8.45 3.89 13.77
N LEU A 34 7.43 3.01 13.76
CA LEU A 34 6.93 2.35 14.97
C LEU A 34 7.50 0.96 15.20
N CYS A 35 7.54 0.10 14.17
CA CYS A 35 8.01 -1.28 14.31
C CYS A 35 9.37 -1.57 13.66
N GLY A 36 9.95 -0.61 12.94
CA GLY A 36 11.23 -0.77 12.26
C GLY A 36 11.19 -1.62 10.98
N LEU A 37 10.02 -2.11 10.54
CA LEU A 37 9.87 -2.83 9.27
C LEU A 37 10.53 -2.02 8.15
N THR A 38 11.51 -2.62 7.48
CA THR A 38 12.33 -1.94 6.48
C THR A 38 12.36 -2.72 5.20
N GLU A 39 12.19 -2.04 4.07
CA GLU A 39 12.19 -2.64 2.73
C GLU A 39 12.63 -1.61 1.68
N ASN A 40 13.22 -2.06 0.58
CA ASN A 40 13.48 -1.20 -0.57
C ASN A 40 12.26 -1.26 -1.50
N CYS A 41 11.59 -0.13 -1.68
CA CYS A 41 10.32 -0.09 -2.40
C CYS A 41 10.18 1.20 -3.22
N ARG A 42 9.06 1.36 -3.92
CA ARG A 42 8.71 2.61 -4.60
C ARG A 42 7.88 3.49 -3.65
N TYR A 43 7.88 4.80 -3.88
CA TYR A 43 7.04 5.76 -3.17
C TYR A 43 6.36 6.70 -4.16
N GLY A 44 5.05 6.92 -3.99
CA GLY A 44 4.29 7.86 -4.79
C GLY A 44 2.82 7.49 -4.93
N LEU A 45 2.11 8.22 -5.80
CA LEU A 45 0.72 7.93 -6.14
C LEU A 45 0.63 6.63 -6.93
N VAL A 46 -0.18 5.70 -6.41
CA VAL A 46 -0.44 4.42 -7.07
C VAL A 46 -1.74 4.52 -7.85
N GLU A 47 -1.63 4.46 -9.17
CA GLU A 47 -2.76 4.45 -10.10
C GLU A 47 -2.60 3.31 -11.11
N VAL A 48 -3.67 2.53 -11.28
CA VAL A 48 -3.73 1.43 -12.24
C VAL A 48 -4.97 1.60 -13.09
N SER A 49 -4.76 1.82 -14.38
CA SER A 49 -5.84 1.93 -15.36
C SER A 49 -6.06 0.58 -16.05
N GLY A 50 -7.24 -0.01 -15.82
CA GLY A 50 -7.73 -1.17 -16.54
C GLY A 50 -8.54 -0.78 -17.78
N ARG A 51 -9.07 -1.77 -18.50
CA ARG A 51 -9.92 -1.51 -19.68
C ARG A 51 -11.27 -0.88 -19.32
N THR A 52 -11.79 -1.17 -18.14
CA THR A 52 -13.14 -0.74 -17.69
C THR A 52 -13.12 0.07 -16.40
N HIS A 53 -12.05 -0.02 -15.59
CA HIS A 53 -11.97 0.62 -14.28
C HIS A 53 -10.55 1.13 -14.00
N ASN A 54 -10.47 2.30 -13.37
CA ASN A 54 -9.23 2.89 -12.87
C ASN A 54 -9.22 2.80 -11.34
N TYR A 55 -8.18 2.19 -10.78
CA TYR A 55 -7.97 2.09 -9.34
C TYR A 55 -6.89 3.07 -8.93
N ARG A 56 -7.15 3.88 -7.89
CA ARG A 56 -6.18 4.84 -7.38
C ARG A 56 -6.25 4.96 -5.86
N TYR A 57 -5.09 4.92 -5.22
CA TYR A 57 -4.97 5.27 -3.80
C TYR A 57 -5.05 6.78 -3.62
N LYS A 58 -5.74 7.23 -2.56
CA LYS A 58 -5.95 8.67 -2.32
C LYS A 58 -4.71 9.41 -1.82
N ASP A 59 -3.76 8.69 -1.22
CA ASP A 59 -2.50 9.21 -0.71
C ASP A 59 -1.32 8.57 -1.45
N GLU A 60 -0.15 9.20 -1.34
CA GLU A 60 1.12 8.61 -1.75
C GLU A 60 1.48 7.44 -0.84
N MET A 61 1.80 6.31 -1.45
CA MET A 61 2.03 5.03 -0.76
C MET A 61 3.47 4.59 -0.95
N TYR A 62 3.98 3.86 0.04
CA TYR A 62 5.14 2.98 -0.14
C TYR A 62 4.63 1.64 -0.66
N TYR A 63 5.09 1.22 -1.83
CA TYR A 63 4.60 0.02 -2.49
C TYR A 63 5.70 -0.71 -3.24
N MET A 64 5.50 -2.00 -3.40
CA MET A 64 6.31 -2.84 -4.25
C MET A 64 5.42 -3.67 -5.15
N LEU A 65 6.04 -4.24 -6.15
CA LEU A 65 5.44 -5.28 -6.95
C LEU A 65 5.22 -6.53 -6.08
N ASP A 66 3.99 -7.04 -6.01
CA ASP A 66 3.63 -8.19 -5.15
C ASP A 66 4.48 -9.43 -5.53
N PRO A 67 5.37 -9.91 -4.64
CA PRO A 67 6.28 -11.01 -4.94
C PRO A 67 5.57 -12.36 -5.03
N PHE A 68 4.34 -12.46 -4.54
CA PHE A 68 3.53 -13.69 -4.58
C PHE A 68 2.63 -13.77 -5.81
N ARG A 69 2.61 -12.72 -6.65
CA ARG A 69 1.93 -12.77 -7.94
C ARG A 69 2.78 -13.54 -8.93
N ASN A 70 2.21 -14.63 -9.43
CA ASN A 70 2.79 -15.35 -10.56
C ASN A 70 2.67 -14.49 -11.82
N ARG A 71 3.75 -13.78 -12.16
CA ARG A 71 3.85 -12.97 -13.37
C ARG A 71 4.10 -13.82 -14.62
N ASN A 72 4.64 -15.03 -14.45
CA ASN A 72 4.94 -15.95 -15.53
C ASN A 72 3.64 -16.53 -16.12
N THR A 73 3.44 -16.33 -17.42
CA THR A 73 2.25 -16.74 -18.18
C THR A 73 2.16 -18.23 -18.51
N VAL A 74 2.92 -19.12 -17.86
CA VAL A 74 2.86 -20.54 -18.18
C VAL A 74 2.56 -21.33 -16.91
N ASN A 75 1.28 -21.65 -16.72
CA ASN A 75 0.87 -22.69 -15.80
C ASN A 75 0.12 -23.76 -16.62
N GLU A 76 0.88 -24.65 -17.27
CA GLU A 76 0.33 -25.78 -18.06
C GLU A 76 -0.60 -26.67 -17.23
N ARG A 77 -0.45 -26.69 -15.90
CA ARG A 77 -1.30 -27.48 -15.00
C ARG A 77 -2.77 -27.03 -14.92
N ARG A 78 -3.16 -25.90 -15.52
CA ARG A 78 -4.57 -25.48 -15.62
C ARG A 78 -5.24 -25.79 -16.97
N LEU A 79 -4.49 -26.35 -17.94
CA LEU A 79 -5.01 -26.78 -19.25
C LEU A 79 -5.53 -28.22 -19.20
N THR A 80 -6.51 -28.50 -18.33
CA THR A 80 -7.44 -29.60 -18.60
C THR A 80 -8.87 -29.09 -18.41
N ARG A 81 -9.61 -29.09 -19.53
CA ARG A 81 -10.99 -28.60 -19.74
C ARG A 81 -11.02 -27.08 -19.91
N THR A 82 -11.00 -26.52 -21.11
CA THR A 82 -11.90 -26.82 -22.24
C THR A 82 -11.20 -26.43 -23.55
N LYS A 83 -11.13 -27.37 -24.51
CA LYS A 83 -10.72 -27.06 -25.88
C LYS A 83 -11.87 -26.37 -26.60
N ALA A 84 -11.67 -25.12 -27.04
CA ALA A 84 -12.24 -24.59 -28.27
C ALA A 84 -11.44 -23.34 -28.72
N ASN A 85 -10.55 -23.59 -29.69
CA ASN A 85 -10.30 -22.77 -30.87
C ASN A 85 -9.57 -21.40 -30.75
N THR A 86 -8.30 -21.49 -31.18
CA THR A 86 -7.63 -20.63 -32.17
C THR A 86 -6.68 -19.52 -31.69
N CYS A 87 -5.46 -19.68 -32.21
CA CYS A 87 -4.45 -18.70 -32.60
C CYS A 87 -3.29 -18.39 -31.65
N SER A 88 -2.12 -18.71 -32.20
CA SER A 88 -0.78 -18.38 -31.76
C SER A 88 -0.44 -16.90 -32.03
N LYS A 89 0.53 -16.40 -31.26
CA LYS A 89 1.17 -15.07 -31.33
C LYS A 89 0.31 -13.89 -30.82
N THR A 90 0.71 -13.38 -29.67
CA THR A 90 1.06 -11.95 -29.51
C THR A 90 1.76 -11.76 -28.18
N SER A 91 2.84 -10.99 -28.19
CA SER A 91 3.41 -10.30 -27.03
C SER A 91 2.29 -9.46 -26.38
N GLY A 92 1.54 -10.10 -25.49
CA GLY A 92 0.42 -9.48 -24.81
C GLY A 92 0.95 -8.72 -23.61
N SER A 93 1.17 -7.41 -23.77
CA SER A 93 1.33 -6.46 -22.66
C SER A 93 0.19 -6.68 -21.68
N LYS A 94 0.42 -7.46 -20.61
CA LYS A 94 -0.53 -7.59 -19.51
C LYS A 94 -0.73 -6.19 -18.95
N THR A 95 -1.92 -5.63 -19.13
CA THR A 95 -2.32 -4.42 -18.40
C THR A 95 -2.23 -4.76 -16.92
N ALA A 96 -1.37 -4.04 -16.20
CA ALA A 96 -1.18 -4.26 -14.79
C ALA A 96 -2.51 -4.17 -14.03
N SER A 97 -2.66 -5.01 -13.02
CA SER A 97 -3.78 -4.98 -12.09
C SER A 97 -3.34 -4.30 -10.79
N ILE A 98 -4.29 -3.67 -10.09
CA ILE A 98 -4.05 -3.20 -8.72
C ILE A 98 -3.57 -4.34 -7.80
N LEU A 99 -3.94 -5.58 -8.15
CA LEU A 99 -3.52 -6.79 -7.45
C LEU A 99 -2.03 -7.14 -7.65
N ASP A 100 -1.36 -6.56 -8.63
CA ASP A 100 0.08 -6.72 -8.84
C ASP A 100 0.92 -5.86 -7.88
N ILE A 101 0.26 -5.02 -7.07
CA ILE A 101 0.87 -4.06 -6.17
C ILE A 101 0.64 -4.48 -4.71
N LEU A 102 1.72 -4.59 -3.96
CA LEU A 102 1.72 -4.77 -2.51
C LEU A 102 2.06 -3.42 -1.85
N VAL A 103 1.09 -2.85 -1.13
CA VAL A 103 1.32 -1.63 -0.33
C VAL A 103 1.94 -2.00 1.01
N LEU A 104 3.05 -1.34 1.34
CA LEU A 104 3.79 -1.55 2.59
C LEU A 104 3.37 -0.55 3.67
N GLY A 105 3.11 0.70 3.29
CA GLY A 105 2.87 1.79 4.22
C GLY A 105 2.57 3.12 3.55
N ALA A 106 2.48 4.17 4.38
CA ALA A 106 2.22 5.54 3.96
C ALA A 106 2.86 6.54 4.94
N ILE A 107 2.84 7.83 4.60
CA ILE A 107 3.25 8.90 5.51
C ILE A 107 2.09 9.27 6.45
N CYS A 108 2.36 9.33 7.76
CA CYS A 108 1.37 9.82 8.71
C CYS A 108 1.07 11.31 8.46
N SER A 109 -0.21 11.64 8.25
CA SER A 109 -0.65 13.01 7.96
C SER A 109 -0.54 14.01 9.11
N ILE A 110 -0.23 13.55 10.33
CA ILE A 110 -0.06 14.41 11.51
C ILE A 110 1.42 14.66 11.78
N CYS A 111 2.25 13.61 11.84
CA CYS A 111 3.66 13.74 12.20
C CYS A 111 4.66 13.62 11.04
N GLY A 112 4.19 13.32 9.82
CA GLY A 112 5.04 13.14 8.64
C GLY A 112 5.91 11.88 8.65
N GLN A 113 5.78 11.01 9.64
CA GLN A 113 6.61 9.81 9.74
C GLN A 113 6.06 8.66 8.88
N PRO A 114 6.94 7.87 8.22
CA PRO A 114 6.54 6.66 7.50
C PRO A 114 6.03 5.59 8.47
N VAL A 115 4.86 5.02 8.18
CA VAL A 115 4.25 3.93 8.95
C VAL A 115 3.74 2.83 8.06
N CYS A 116 3.94 1.58 8.46
CA CYS A 116 3.43 0.44 7.72
C CYS A 116 1.92 0.30 7.90
N ILE A 117 1.28 -0.46 7.00
CA ILE A 117 -0.15 -0.78 7.06
C ILE A 117 -0.51 -1.75 8.19
N GLY A 118 0.48 -2.22 8.97
CA GLY A 118 0.23 -3.07 10.12
C GLY A 118 -0.64 -2.34 11.13
N GLU A 119 -1.66 -3.03 11.65
CA GLU A 119 -2.69 -2.44 12.52
C GLU A 119 -2.15 -1.86 13.84
N ASP A 120 -0.98 -2.33 14.28
CA ASP A 120 -0.29 -1.79 15.44
C ASP A 120 0.40 -0.45 15.14
N CYS A 121 0.67 -0.17 13.86
CA CYS A 121 1.45 0.97 13.40
C CYS A 121 0.60 2.07 12.75
N GLY A 122 -0.17 1.72 11.71
CA GLY A 122 -0.87 2.67 10.86
C GLY A 122 -2.34 2.32 10.67
N VAL A 123 -3.17 3.34 10.47
CA VAL A 123 -4.59 3.20 10.11
C VAL A 123 -4.92 4.19 9.00
N PHE A 124 -5.77 3.77 8.06
CA PHE A 124 -6.32 4.64 7.02
C PHE A 124 -7.77 5.02 7.34
N TYR A 125 -8.10 6.30 7.21
CA TYR A 125 -9.48 6.81 7.26
C TYR A 125 -9.78 7.67 6.02
N ALA A 126 -9.50 8.97 6.11
CA ALA A 126 -9.44 9.87 4.95
C ALA A 126 -8.01 9.98 4.41
N LYS A 127 -7.03 9.82 5.30
CA LYS A 127 -5.60 9.78 5.06
C LYS A 127 -4.95 8.73 5.96
N ALA A 128 -3.66 8.49 5.80
CA ALA A 128 -2.90 7.62 6.69
C ALA A 128 -2.49 8.31 8.00
N PHE A 129 -2.63 7.62 9.13
CA PHE A 129 -2.24 8.09 10.45
C PHE A 129 -1.50 7.00 11.23
N CYS A 130 -0.42 7.36 11.93
CA CYS A 130 0.20 6.46 12.89
C CYS A 130 -0.67 6.36 14.14
N ILE A 131 -0.62 5.24 14.84
CA ILE A 131 -1.49 5.08 16.01
C ILE A 131 -1.16 6.07 17.12
N VAL A 132 0.11 6.45 17.28
CA VAL A 132 0.49 7.44 18.30
C VAL A 132 -0.27 8.74 18.07
N CYS A 133 -0.38 9.18 16.81
CA CYS A 133 -1.14 10.37 16.45
C CYS A 133 -2.65 10.18 16.59
N ILE A 134 -3.19 9.01 16.20
CA ILE A 134 -4.61 8.69 16.45
C ILE A 134 -4.94 8.77 17.94
N ASN A 135 -4.07 8.22 18.80
CA ASN A 135 -4.27 8.21 20.24
C ASN A 135 -4.16 9.59 20.88
N ARG A 136 -3.26 10.44 20.35
CA ARG A 136 -3.10 11.83 20.80
C ARG A 136 -4.30 12.69 20.39
N GLU A 137 -4.80 12.50 19.17
CA GLU A 137 -5.83 13.33 18.55
C GLU A 137 -7.22 12.67 18.54
N LYS A 138 -7.49 11.68 19.43
CA LYS A 138 -8.74 10.89 19.44
C LYS A 138 -10.01 11.77 19.38
N ALA A 139 -9.98 12.95 20.00
CA ALA A 139 -11.12 13.87 20.02
C ALA A 139 -11.51 14.42 18.64
N HIS A 140 -10.59 14.42 17.67
CA HIS A 140 -10.83 14.88 16.30
C HIS A 140 -11.38 13.79 15.38
N PHE A 141 -11.45 12.54 15.84
CA PHE A 141 -11.96 11.41 15.07
C PHE A 141 -13.35 10.98 15.55
N PRO A 142 -14.20 10.43 14.67
CA PRO A 142 -15.48 9.87 15.08
C PRO A 142 -15.31 8.78 16.16
N LYS A 143 -16.12 8.82 17.22
CA LYS A 143 -16.02 7.88 18.35
C LYS A 143 -16.06 6.41 17.92
N ASN A 144 -17.00 6.05 17.03
CA ASN A 144 -17.15 4.70 16.50
C ASN A 144 -15.86 4.19 15.82
N PHE A 145 -15.11 5.07 15.15
CA PHE A 145 -13.86 4.72 14.48
C PHE A 145 -12.76 4.41 15.50
N ILE A 146 -12.63 5.23 16.55
CA ILE A 146 -11.67 5.00 17.63
C ILE A 146 -11.98 3.72 18.40
N GLU A 147 -13.26 3.48 18.71
CA GLU A 147 -13.69 2.27 19.41
C GLU A 147 -13.36 1.00 18.63
N GLN A 148 -13.55 1.01 17.30
CA GLN A 148 -13.20 -0.11 16.43
C GLN A 148 -11.69 -0.40 16.46
N ILE A 149 -10.86 0.64 16.34
CA ILE A 149 -9.39 0.49 16.43
C ILE A 149 -8.99 -0.12 17.78
N ASP A 150 -9.51 0.42 18.88
CA ASP A 150 -9.21 -0.05 20.23
C ASP A 150 -9.70 -1.51 20.45
N ALA A 151 -10.85 -1.89 19.88
CA ALA A 151 -11.40 -3.25 19.96
C ALA A 151 -10.53 -4.27 19.23
N THR A 152 -10.16 -4.00 17.97
CA THR A 152 -9.29 -4.89 17.17
C THR A 152 -7.94 -5.12 17.85
N ARG A 153 -7.38 -4.07 18.47
CA ARG A 153 -6.13 -4.15 19.24
C ARG A 153 -6.25 -5.00 20.50
N LYS A 154 -7.37 -4.90 21.21
CA LYS A 154 -7.62 -5.71 22.41
C LYS A 154 -7.71 -7.19 22.07
N GLN A 155 -8.46 -7.55 21.02
CA GLN A 155 -8.63 -8.94 20.58
C GLN A 155 -7.29 -9.62 20.26
N ARG A 156 -6.41 -8.95 19.51
CA ARG A 156 -5.08 -9.50 19.19
C ARG A 156 -4.15 -9.60 20.37
N LYS A 157 -4.29 -8.70 21.35
CA LYS A 157 -3.49 -8.77 22.58
C LYS A 157 -3.91 -9.98 23.43
N SER A 158 -5.20 -10.35 23.44
CA SER A 158 -5.63 -11.62 24.04
C SER A 158 -5.10 -12.82 23.28
N GLU A 159 -5.19 -12.83 21.95
CA GLU A 159 -4.70 -13.94 21.11
C GLU A 159 -3.18 -14.15 21.24
N ARG A 160 -2.38 -13.08 21.21
CA ARG A 160 -0.92 -13.19 21.43
C ARG A 160 -0.57 -13.73 22.81
N LYS A 161 -1.29 -13.30 23.85
CA LYS A 161 -1.08 -13.82 25.21
C LYS A 161 -1.42 -15.30 25.29
N GLU A 162 -2.50 -15.71 24.65
CA GLU A 162 -2.90 -17.12 24.57
C GLU A 162 -1.80 -17.96 23.91
N VAL A 163 -1.28 -17.54 22.75
CA VAL A 163 -0.17 -18.24 22.08
C VAL A 163 1.10 -18.31 22.94
N THR A 164 1.40 -17.28 23.73
CA THR A 164 2.60 -17.29 24.60
C THR A 164 2.43 -18.18 25.85
N VAL A 165 1.19 -18.54 26.21
CA VAL A 165 0.90 -19.43 27.35
C VAL A 165 0.97 -20.91 26.94
N PHE A 166 0.94 -21.21 25.65
CA PHE A 166 0.99 -22.58 25.10
C PHE A 166 2.35 -22.98 24.51
N VAL A 167 3.42 -22.18 24.71
CA VAL A 167 4.81 -22.49 24.31
C VAL A 167 5.66 -22.79 25.54
#